data_AF-A0A7C6HB70-F1
#
_entry.id   AF-A0A7C6HB70-F1
#
_cell.length_a   1.000
_cell.length_b   1.000
_cell.length_c   1.000
_cell.angle_alpha   90.00
_cell.angle_beta   90.00
_cell.angle_gamma   90.00
#
_symmetry.space_group_name_H-M   'P 1'
#
loop_
_entity.id
_entity.type
_entity.pdbx_description
1 polymer ?
#
loop_
_entity_poly.entity_id
_entity_poly.type
_entity_poly.pdbx_seq_one_letter_code
_entity_poly.pdbx_strand_id
1 'polypeptide(L)'
;TFRLKDYLEDLFDFVDHMVREHLINREYREFLRLLRHFMSRQKYSVPVINIHRDPQGGYKLLDAQLEPVRGDMGVFRSRNTDGSGPEMDDLVVSAVVTLAPGRIVWHGAIENSSCFDLLSDLFNQDIEVCTGCSLERDDS
;
A
#
# COMPACT_ATOMS: atom_id res chain seq x y z
N THR A 1 -35.86 -33.07 20.67
CA THR A 1 -36.07 -31.87 19.83
C THR A 1 -34.97 -31.84 18.78
N PHE A 2 -35.34 -31.72 17.50
CA PHE A 2 -34.49 -32.02 16.35
C PHE A 2 -33.64 -30.79 15.97
N ARG A 3 -32.30 -30.91 16.04
CA ARG A 3 -31.30 -29.83 15.81
C ARG A 3 -31.06 -29.46 14.34
N LEU A 4 -31.87 -30.00 13.41
CA LEU A 4 -31.70 -29.80 11.98
C LEU A 4 -31.99 -28.35 11.56
N LYS A 5 -32.91 -27.68 12.25
CA LYS A 5 -33.26 -26.30 11.95
C LYS A 5 -32.09 -25.35 12.26
N ASP A 6 -31.52 -25.48 13.46
CA ASP A 6 -30.35 -24.71 13.90
C ASP A 6 -29.16 -24.92 12.96
N TYR A 7 -28.90 -26.16 12.56
CA TYR A 7 -27.82 -26.48 11.60
C TYR A 7 -28.03 -25.86 10.21
N LEU A 8 -29.27 -25.80 9.72
CA LEU A 8 -29.56 -25.16 8.45
C LEU A 8 -29.39 -23.64 8.53
N GLU A 9 -29.79 -23.02 9.64
CA GLU A 9 -29.56 -21.59 9.90
C GLU A 9 -28.06 -21.27 9.90
N ASP A 10 -27.25 -22.05 10.64
CA ASP A 10 -25.79 -21.90 10.66
C ASP A 10 -25.16 -22.04 9.25
N LEU A 11 -25.67 -22.98 8.44
CA LEU A 11 -25.19 -23.19 7.07
C LEU A 11 -25.54 -22.01 6.16
N PHE A 12 -26.75 -21.46 6.27
CA PHE A 12 -27.14 -20.28 5.50
C PHE A 12 -26.31 -19.05 5.86
N ASP A 13 -26.06 -18.84 7.16
CA ASP A 13 -25.22 -17.74 7.64
C ASP A 13 -23.78 -17.88 7.15
N PHE A 14 -23.24 -19.11 7.16
CA PHE A 14 -21.92 -19.38 6.62
C PHE A 14 -21.83 -19.10 5.12
N VAL A 15 -22.81 -19.58 4.33
CA VAL A 15 -22.85 -19.33 2.89
C VAL A 15 -22.98 -17.84 2.58
N ASP A 16 -23.84 -17.11 3.30
CA ASP A 16 -24.00 -15.67 3.14
C ASP A 16 -22.70 -14.91 3.46
N HIS A 17 -21.99 -15.30 4.52
CA HIS A 17 -20.68 -14.75 4.84
C HIS A 17 -19.66 -15.01 3.72
N MET A 18 -19.58 -16.25 3.21
CA MET A 18 -18.69 -16.59 2.10
C MET A 18 -18.99 -15.78 0.84
N VAL A 19 -20.28 -15.57 0.51
CA VAL A 19 -20.69 -14.76 -0.64
C VAL A 19 -20.24 -13.32 -0.45
N ARG A 20 -20.43 -12.74 0.74
CA ARG A 20 -19.97 -11.37 1.04
C ARG A 20 -18.45 -11.24 0.93
N GLU A 21 -17.70 -12.17 1.50
CA GLU A 21 -16.24 -12.18 1.41
C GLU A 21 -15.77 -12.28 -0.05
N HIS A 22 -16.41 -13.14 -0.85
CA HIS A 22 -16.12 -13.22 -2.28
C HIS A 22 -16.36 -11.88 -2.98
N LEU A 23 -17.48 -11.20 -2.72
CA LEU A 23 -17.78 -9.91 -3.36
C LEU A 23 -16.72 -8.86 -3.02
N ILE A 24 -16.34 -8.73 -1.75
CA ILE A 24 -15.28 -7.82 -1.29
C ILE A 24 -13.95 -8.13 -2.00
N ASN A 25 -13.55 -9.40 -2.04
CA ASN A 25 -12.33 -9.83 -2.72
C ASN A 25 -12.37 -9.53 -4.23
N ARG A 26 -13.55 -9.62 -4.86
CA ARG A 26 -13.73 -9.27 -6.27
C ARG A 26 -13.59 -7.76 -6.49
N GLU A 27 -14.23 -6.94 -5.67
CA GLU A 27 -14.13 -5.47 -5.74
C GLU A 27 -12.68 -5.01 -5.56
N TYR A 28 -11.96 -5.60 -4.60
CA TYR A 28 -10.54 -5.32 -4.40
C TYR A 28 -9.70 -5.64 -5.64
N ARG A 29 -9.92 -6.80 -6.28
CA ARG A 29 -9.21 -7.16 -7.52
C ARG A 29 -9.52 -6.23 -8.68
N GLU A 30 -10.76 -5.79 -8.82
CA GLU A 30 -11.14 -4.80 -9.84
C GLU A 30 -10.49 -3.44 -9.57
N PHE A 31 -10.42 -3.01 -8.31
CA PHE A 31 -9.70 -1.80 -7.92
C PHE A 31 -8.22 -1.87 -8.32
N LEU A 32 -7.51 -2.95 -7.98
CA LEU A 32 -6.11 -3.15 -8.38
C LEU A 32 -5.93 -3.13 -9.90
N ARG A 33 -6.85 -3.77 -10.64
CA ARG A 33 -6.82 -3.77 -12.12
C ARG A 33 -6.92 -2.37 -12.69
N LEU A 34 -7.80 -1.53 -12.15
CA LEU A 34 -7.96 -0.15 -12.60
C LEU A 34 -6.71 0.68 -12.33
N LEU A 35 -6.12 0.57 -11.14
CA LEU A 35 -4.88 1.28 -10.80
C LEU A 35 -3.71 0.89 -11.71
N ARG A 36 -3.51 -0.41 -11.93
CA ARG A 36 -2.48 -0.92 -12.86
C ARG A 36 -2.68 -0.39 -14.28
N HIS A 37 -3.92 -0.29 -14.72
CA HIS A 37 -4.26 0.27 -16.04
C HIS A 37 -3.92 1.76 -16.16
N PHE A 38 -4.06 2.54 -15.09
CA PHE A 38 -3.60 3.94 -15.09
C PHE A 38 -2.08 4.02 -15.14
N MET A 39 -1.38 3.21 -14.34
CA MET A 39 0.07 3.17 -14.31
C MET A 39 0.67 2.81 -15.67
N SER A 40 0.12 1.80 -16.36
CA SER A 40 0.63 1.35 -17.66
C SER A 40 0.48 2.37 -18.79
N ARG A 41 -0.31 3.43 -18.60
CA ARG A 41 -0.56 4.48 -19.60
C ARG A 41 0.32 5.70 -19.42
N GLN A 42 1.10 5.77 -18.34
CA GLN A 42 1.98 6.92 -18.08
C GLN A 42 3.11 6.95 -19.11
N LYS A 43 3.23 8.07 -19.85
CA LYS A 43 4.27 8.24 -20.88
C LYS A 43 5.67 8.43 -20.31
N TYR A 44 5.75 8.87 -19.06
CA TYR A 44 6.99 9.12 -18.33
C TYR A 44 6.90 8.41 -16.99
N SER A 45 7.53 7.23 -16.88
CA SER A 45 7.71 6.56 -15.60
C SER A 45 9.05 6.94 -14.99
N VAL A 46 9.07 7.09 -13.67
CA VAL A 46 10.33 7.21 -12.94
C VAL A 46 10.99 5.82 -12.90
N PRO A 47 12.31 5.67 -13.15
CA PRO A 47 12.92 4.35 -13.19
C PRO A 47 12.88 3.63 -11.83
N VAL A 48 13.17 4.35 -10.75
CA VAL A 48 13.19 3.84 -9.38
C VAL A 48 12.60 4.88 -8.44
N ILE A 49 11.77 4.43 -7.49
CA ILE A 49 11.35 5.22 -6.34
C ILE A 49 11.76 4.49 -5.07
N ASN A 50 12.32 5.25 -4.14
CA ASN A 50 12.63 4.81 -2.79
C ASN A 50 11.54 5.36 -1.85
N ILE A 51 10.90 4.48 -1.09
CA ILE A 51 9.88 4.85 -0.10
C ILE A 51 10.50 4.63 1.28
N HIS A 52 10.67 5.69 2.05
CA HIS A 52 11.16 5.61 3.42
C HIS A 52 10.03 5.86 4.41
N ARG A 53 9.71 4.86 5.22
CA ARG A 53 8.71 4.95 6.30
C ARG A 53 9.43 5.24 7.63
N ASP A 54 9.12 6.39 8.20
CA ASP A 54 9.60 6.83 9.52
C ASP A 54 8.87 6.04 10.64
N PRO A 55 9.53 5.68 11.76
CA PRO A 55 8.89 5.12 12.94
C PRO A 55 7.67 5.88 13.47
N GLN A 56 7.61 7.20 13.24
CA GLN A 56 6.48 8.07 13.59
C GLN A 56 5.32 8.00 12.61
N GLY A 57 5.39 7.16 11.56
CA GLY A 57 4.32 6.96 10.57
C GLY A 57 4.34 7.90 9.37
N GLY A 58 5.37 8.75 9.25
CA GLY A 58 5.60 9.59 8.07
C GLY A 58 6.24 8.83 6.91
N TYR A 59 6.14 9.41 5.71
CA TYR A 59 6.77 8.85 4.51
C TYR A 59 7.59 9.89 3.75
N LYS A 60 8.71 9.46 3.17
CA LYS A 60 9.50 10.22 2.20
C LYS A 60 9.57 9.43 0.90
N LEU A 61 9.26 10.07 -0.23
CA LEU A 61 9.48 9.51 -1.56
C LEU A 61 10.74 10.14 -2.14
N LEU A 62 11.72 9.29 -2.44
CA LEU A 62 13.00 9.68 -3.00
C LEU A 62 13.18 9.08 -4.39
N ASP A 63 13.91 9.78 -5.25
CA ASP A 63 14.28 9.30 -6.58
C ASP A 63 15.46 8.31 -6.52
N ALA A 64 16.02 7.98 -7.67
CA ALA A 64 17.16 7.07 -7.79
C ALA A 64 18.46 7.62 -7.17
N GLN A 65 18.55 8.92 -6.93
CA GLN A 65 19.68 9.60 -6.28
C GLN A 65 19.47 9.75 -4.77
N LEU A 66 18.36 9.21 -4.23
CA LEU A 66 17.91 9.41 -2.84
C LEU A 66 17.56 10.86 -2.51
N GLU A 67 17.25 11.67 -3.54
CA GLU A 67 16.75 13.02 -3.37
C GLU A 67 15.23 13.03 -3.34
N PRO A 68 14.57 13.89 -2.54
CA PRO A 68 13.11 13.98 -2.53
C PRO A 68 12.53 14.19 -3.93
N VAL A 69 11.53 13.40 -4.28
CA VAL A 69 10.80 13.59 -5.54
C VAL A 69 10.27 15.02 -5.59
N ARG A 70 10.52 15.71 -6.72
CA ARG A 70 10.18 17.13 -6.87
C ARG A 70 8.68 17.40 -6.70
N GLY A 71 8.36 18.57 -6.14
CA GLY A 71 7.00 19.02 -5.89
C GLY A 71 6.47 18.57 -4.54
N ASP A 72 5.14 18.64 -4.35
CA ASP A 72 4.46 18.30 -3.09
C ASP A 72 4.41 16.78 -2.81
N MET A 73 5.10 15.97 -3.61
CA MET A 73 5.08 14.51 -3.56
C MET A 73 6.30 13.90 -2.86
N GLY A 74 7.31 14.69 -2.50
CA GLY A 74 8.58 14.18 -1.95
C GLY A 74 8.55 13.84 -0.47
N VAL A 75 7.69 14.51 0.32
CA VAL A 75 7.63 14.34 1.77
C VAL A 75 6.19 14.42 2.25
N PHE A 76 5.72 13.37 2.91
CA PHE A 76 4.41 13.31 3.54
C PHE A 76 4.58 13.22 5.05
N ARG A 77 4.17 14.27 5.75
CA ARG A 77 4.28 14.41 7.20
C ARG A 77 2.90 14.55 7.80
N SER A 78 2.62 13.80 8.88
CA SER A 78 1.38 13.96 9.62
C SER A 78 1.34 15.36 10.25
N ARG A 79 0.20 16.05 10.11
CA ARG A 79 -0.09 17.30 10.83
C ARG A 79 -0.63 17.04 12.23
N ASN A 80 -1.01 15.80 12.52
CA ASN A 80 -1.57 15.35 13.78
C ASN A 80 -0.51 14.56 14.56
N THR A 81 -0.44 14.76 15.86
CA THR A 81 0.51 14.13 16.80
C THR A 81 0.45 12.60 16.85
N ASP A 82 -0.54 12.00 16.18
CA ASP A 82 -0.82 10.58 16.24
C ASP A 82 -0.22 9.80 15.03
N GLY A 83 0.57 10.51 14.20
CA GLY A 83 1.70 9.97 13.42
C GLY A 83 1.40 9.05 12.23
N SER A 84 0.49 8.09 12.35
CA SER A 84 0.23 7.07 11.33
C SER A 84 -1.28 6.90 11.15
N GLY A 85 -1.80 7.29 9.99
CA GLY A 85 -3.20 7.13 9.67
C GLY A 85 -3.42 6.69 8.22
N PRO A 86 -4.61 6.11 7.92
CA PRO A 86 -4.97 5.65 6.57
C PRO A 86 -4.84 6.75 5.51
N GLU A 87 -5.06 8.02 5.88
CA GLU A 87 -4.89 9.17 4.97
C GLU A 87 -3.46 9.30 4.42
N MET A 88 -2.45 8.93 5.21
CA MET A 88 -1.05 9.03 4.78
C MET A 88 -0.70 7.94 3.77
N ASP A 89 -1.17 6.72 4.04
CA ASP A 89 -1.00 5.57 3.16
C ASP A 89 -1.64 5.84 1.79
N ASP A 90 -2.82 6.46 1.77
CA ASP A 90 -3.53 6.85 0.55
C ASP A 90 -2.74 7.88 -0.29
N LEU A 91 -2.10 8.86 0.36
CA LEU A 91 -1.27 9.86 -0.32
C LEU A 91 -0.04 9.22 -0.99
N VAL A 92 0.64 8.32 -0.28
CA VAL A 92 1.81 7.61 -0.81
C VAL A 92 1.42 6.71 -1.96
N VAL A 93 0.33 5.96 -1.83
CA VAL A 93 -0.18 5.09 -2.89
C VAL A 93 -0.57 5.91 -4.12
N SER A 94 -1.29 7.02 -3.94
CA SER A 94 -1.66 7.93 -5.02
C SER A 94 -0.43 8.49 -5.74
N ALA A 95 0.59 8.88 -4.98
CA ALA A 95 1.85 9.36 -5.50
C ALA A 95 2.56 8.30 -6.36
N VAL A 96 2.69 7.09 -5.84
CA VAL A 96 3.34 5.98 -6.54
C VAL A 96 2.56 5.60 -7.80
N VAL A 97 1.23 5.53 -7.75
CA VAL A 97 0.38 5.28 -8.92
C VAL A 97 0.55 6.37 -9.98
N THR A 98 0.64 7.63 -9.56
CA THR A 98 0.84 8.78 -10.46
C THR A 98 2.21 8.74 -11.14
N LEU A 99 3.26 8.43 -10.37
CA LEU A 99 4.64 8.36 -10.87
C LEU A 99 4.91 7.08 -11.68
N ALA A 100 4.10 6.04 -11.45
CA ALA A 100 4.16 4.72 -12.09
C ALA A 100 5.59 4.20 -12.22
N PRO A 101 6.35 4.08 -11.11
CA PRO A 101 7.75 3.75 -11.17
C PRO A 101 8.01 2.37 -11.80
N GLY A 102 9.17 2.20 -12.44
CA GLY A 102 9.60 0.89 -12.93
C GLY A 102 10.01 -0.07 -11.82
N ARG A 103 10.47 0.46 -10.69
CA ARG A 103 10.90 -0.30 -9.50
C ARG A 103 10.62 0.49 -8.23
N ILE A 104 10.25 -0.21 -7.16
CA ILE A 104 10.12 0.35 -5.81
C ILE A 104 11.14 -0.30 -4.89
N VAL A 105 11.79 0.54 -4.07
CA VAL A 105 12.62 0.10 -2.94
C VAL A 105 12.00 0.65 -1.66
N TRP A 106 11.67 -0.23 -0.73
CA TRP A 106 11.08 0.11 0.55
C TRP A 106 12.13 0.13 1.65
N HIS A 107 12.15 1.19 2.46
CA HIS A 107 13.07 1.40 3.58
C HIS A 107 12.25 1.58 4.87
N GLY A 108 12.63 0.88 5.94
CA GLY A 108 11.91 0.86 7.20
C GLY A 108 10.93 -0.31 7.37
N ALA A 109 10.16 -0.27 8.46
CA ALA A 109 9.31 -1.39 8.88
C ALA A 109 8.14 -1.65 7.93
N ILE A 110 8.03 -2.89 7.44
CA ILE A 110 6.91 -3.39 6.64
C ILE A 110 5.70 -3.81 7.48
N GLU A 111 5.94 -4.13 8.75
CA GLU A 111 4.91 -4.63 9.66
C GLU A 111 3.81 -3.58 9.85
N ASN A 112 2.55 -4.03 9.82
CA ASN A 112 1.37 -3.19 9.99
C ASN A 112 1.38 -1.97 9.04
N SER A 113 1.74 -2.16 7.76
CA SER A 113 1.68 -1.13 6.73
C SER A 113 0.69 -1.52 5.64
N SER A 114 -0.53 -0.98 5.72
CA SER A 114 -1.51 -1.10 4.64
C SER A 114 -0.98 -0.51 3.31
N CYS A 115 -0.16 0.55 3.39
CA CYS A 115 0.55 1.07 2.22
C CYS A 115 1.45 0.02 1.57
N PHE A 116 2.31 -0.66 2.35
CA PHE A 116 3.20 -1.70 1.83
C PHE A 116 2.40 -2.84 1.19
N ASP A 117 1.36 -3.32 1.88
CA ASP A 117 0.52 -4.42 1.38
C ASP A 117 -0.15 -4.06 0.06
N LEU A 118 -0.76 -2.86 -0.03
CA LEU A 118 -1.42 -2.39 -1.24
C LEU A 118 -0.43 -2.17 -2.39
N LEU A 119 0.73 -1.58 -2.12
CA LEU A 119 1.77 -1.41 -3.14
C LEU A 119 2.33 -2.77 -3.58
N SER A 120 2.54 -3.70 -2.66
CA SER A 120 2.98 -5.06 -2.98
C SER A 120 1.97 -5.73 -3.90
N ASP A 121 0.68 -5.63 -3.59
CA ASP A 121 -0.37 -6.13 -4.47
C ASP A 121 -0.40 -5.43 -5.81
N LEU A 122 -0.21 -4.11 -5.89
CA LEU A 122 -0.18 -3.37 -7.16
C LEU A 122 0.99 -3.79 -8.05
N PHE A 123 2.16 -4.03 -7.45
CA PHE A 123 3.41 -4.37 -8.12
C PHE A 123 3.70 -5.88 -8.14
N ASN A 124 2.70 -6.74 -7.90
CA ASN A 124 2.84 -8.21 -7.89
C ASN A 124 3.96 -8.74 -6.98
N GLN A 125 4.14 -8.13 -5.82
CA GLN A 125 5.17 -8.45 -4.83
C GLN A 125 6.62 -8.14 -5.27
N ASP A 126 6.80 -7.42 -6.40
CA ASP A 126 8.12 -7.02 -6.91
C ASP A 126 8.70 -5.77 -6.21
N ILE A 127 8.41 -5.61 -4.90
CA ILE A 127 8.98 -4.52 -4.08
C ILE A 127 10.25 -5.03 -3.41
N GLU A 128 11.36 -4.34 -3.63
CA GLU A 128 12.61 -4.63 -2.93
C GLU A 128 12.58 -4.03 -1.53
N VAL A 129 12.77 -4.86 -0.50
CA VAL A 129 12.93 -4.38 0.87
C VAL A 129 14.40 -4.15 1.15
N CYS A 130 14.75 -2.95 1.58
CA CYS A 130 16.10 -2.58 1.97
C CYS A 130 16.53 -3.36 3.22
N THR A 131 17.71 -3.98 3.19
CA THR A 131 18.26 -4.76 4.31
C THR A 131 19.07 -3.92 5.31
N GLY A 132 18.85 -2.60 5.31
CA GLY A 132 19.58 -1.63 6.13
C GLY A 132 20.36 -0.62 5.29
N CYS A 133 20.08 0.67 5.51
CA CYS A 133 20.78 1.78 4.85
C CYS A 133 20.94 2.99 5.79
N SER A 134 21.61 4.04 5.32
CA SER A 134 21.77 5.29 6.08
C SER A 134 20.45 6.01 6.34
N LEU A 135 19.41 5.81 5.51
CA LEU A 135 18.10 6.44 5.71
C LEU A 135 17.44 5.98 7.01
N GLU A 136 17.64 4.72 7.40
CA GLU A 136 17.12 4.17 8.67
C GLU A 136 17.88 4.68 9.91
N ARG A 137 19.02 5.35 9.72
CA ARG A 137 19.87 5.87 10.81
C ARG A 137 19.71 7.37 11.05
N ASP A 138 19.11 8.10 10.12
CA ASP A 138 19.03 9.58 10.15
C ASP A 138 17.92 10.14 11.04
N ASP A 139 17.14 9.27 11.70
CA ASP A 139 16.06 9.65 12.64
C ASP A 139 16.43 9.43 14.13
N SER A 140 17.73 9.45 14.48
CA SER A 140 18.23 9.46 15.89
C SER A 140 18.56 10.86 16.41
#